data_AF-A0A1G0INL3-F1
#
_entry.id   AF-A0A1G0INL3-F1
#
_cell.length_a   1.000
_cell.length_b   1.000
_cell.length_c   1.000
_cell.angle_alpha   90.00
_cell.angle_beta   90.00
_cell.angle_gamma   90.00
#
_symmetry.space_group_name_H-M   'P 1'
#
loop_
_entity.id
_entity.type
_entity.pdbx_description
1 polymer ?
#
loop_
_entity_poly.entity_id
_entity_poly.type
_entity_poly.pdbx_seq_one_letter_code
_entity_poly.pdbx_strand_id
1 'polypeptide(L)'
;MAINPDAHWRDSARPIKFFIWDGRAAFPVLIFILHMSLLTFIIAFGLIVFLSILNRYGFTPMVFFRWFRSLISGNRKLSIPWWMT
;
A
#
# COMPACT_ATOMS: atom_id res chain seq x y z
N MET A 1 13.01 11.85 28.26
CA MET A 1 12.74 10.79 27.25
C MET A 1 11.84 9.77 27.92
N ALA A 2 10.54 9.76 27.64
CA ALA A 2 9.62 8.83 28.30
C ALA A 2 9.89 7.42 27.77
N ILE A 3 10.42 6.54 28.63
CA ILE A 3 10.64 5.14 28.30
C ILE A 3 9.34 4.42 28.62
N ASN A 4 8.55 4.13 27.59
CA ASN A 4 7.34 3.31 27.73
C ASN A 4 7.78 1.84 27.93
N PRO A 5 7.48 1.19 29.07
CA PRO A 5 7.86 -0.21 29.33
C PRO A 5 7.32 -1.19 28.29
N ASP A 6 6.21 -0.84 27.63
CA ASP A 6 5.56 -1.65 26.60
C ASP A 6 6.11 -1.37 25.19
N ALA A 7 6.97 -0.36 25.02
CA ALA A 7 7.53 -0.03 23.72
C ALA A 7 8.57 -1.09 23.33
N HIS A 8 8.19 -1.93 22.36
CA HIS A 8 9.07 -2.95 21.83
C HIS A 8 9.66 -2.50 20.49
N TRP A 9 10.93 -2.80 20.21
CA TRP A 9 11.57 -2.44 18.93
C TRP A 9 10.85 -3.01 17.69
N ARG A 10 9.99 -4.01 17.87
CA ARG A 10 9.11 -4.57 16.82
C ARG A 10 7.97 -3.64 16.43
N ASP A 11 7.56 -2.73 17.31
CA ASP A 11 6.48 -1.78 17.02
C ASP A 11 6.90 -0.77 15.93
N SER A 12 8.20 -0.56 15.74
CA SER A 12 8.77 0.23 14.64
C SER A 12 8.38 -0.29 13.25
N ALA A 13 8.00 -1.58 13.13
CA ALA A 13 7.57 -2.17 11.87
C ALA A 13 6.06 -2.09 11.62
N ARG A 14 5.28 -1.54 12.55
CA ARG A 14 3.83 -1.41 12.37
C ARG A 14 3.52 -0.37 11.28
N PRO A 15 2.54 -0.63 10.40
CA PRO A 15 2.14 0.33 9.39
C PRO A 15 1.52 1.57 10.07
N ILE A 16 1.91 2.75 9.58
CA ILE A 16 1.30 4.02 9.99
C ILE A 16 -0.18 4.02 9.60
N LYS A 17 -1.04 4.37 10.54
CA LYS A 17 -2.49 4.47 10.34
C LYS A 17 -3.00 5.81 10.85
N PHE A 18 -3.95 6.37 10.11
CA PHE A 18 -4.77 7.49 10.57
C PHE A 18 -6.18 6.96 10.76
N PHE A 19 -6.56 6.68 12.01
CA PHE A 19 -7.76 5.92 12.36
C PHE A 19 -7.83 4.57 11.62
N ILE A 20 -8.81 4.41 10.72
CA ILE A 20 -9.02 3.20 9.92
C ILE A 20 -8.25 3.23 8.58
N TRP A 21 -7.68 4.36 8.20
CA TRP A 21 -7.02 4.55 6.90
C TRP A 21 -5.52 4.27 7.00
N ASP A 22 -4.98 3.63 5.96
CA ASP A 22 -3.53 3.42 5.81
C ASP A 22 -2.85 4.76 5.55
N GLY A 23 -1.71 5.04 6.20
CA GLY A 23 -0.95 6.28 6.01
C GLY A 23 -0.54 6.53 4.56
N ARG A 24 -0.42 5.50 3.72
CA ARG A 24 -0.14 5.62 2.29
C ARG A 24 -1.25 6.35 1.53
N ALA A 25 -2.48 6.33 2.04
CA ALA A 25 -3.61 7.06 1.47
C ALA A 25 -3.51 8.59 1.68
N ALA A 26 -2.55 9.07 2.47
CA ALA A 26 -2.29 10.51 2.62
C ALA A 26 -1.67 11.13 1.35
N PHE A 27 -0.94 10.36 0.55
CA PHE A 27 -0.24 10.89 -0.63
C PHE A 27 -1.20 11.40 -1.73
N PRO A 28 -2.27 10.66 -2.11
CA PRO A 28 -3.29 11.19 -3.01
C PRO A 28 -3.99 12.45 -2.47
N VAL A 29 -4.24 12.52 -1.16
CA VAL A 29 -4.84 13.69 -0.51
C VAL A 29 -3.92 14.91 -0.65
N LEU A 30 -2.61 14.72 -0.42
CA LEU A 30 -1.60 15.77 -0.57
C LEU A 30 -1.60 16.32 -2.01
N ILE A 31 -1.63 15.44 -3.02
CA ILE A 31 -1.66 15.86 -4.42
C ILE A 31 -2.93 16.68 -4.72
N PHE A 32 -4.09 16.26 -4.21
CA PHE A 32 -5.33 17.02 -4.37
C PHE A 32 -5.27 18.40 -3.71
N ILE A 33 -4.66 18.52 -2.53
CA ILE A 33 -4.48 19.81 -1.85
C ILE A 33 -3.55 20.73 -2.67
N LEU A 34 -2.46 20.19 -3.24
CA LEU A 34 -1.51 20.96 -4.04
C LEU A 34 -2.06 21.37 -5.41
N HIS A 35 -2.94 20.56 -6.00
CA HIS A 35 -3.59 20.82 -7.27
C HIS A 35 -5.08 20.52 -7.15
N MET A 36 -5.85 21.50 -6.69
CA MET A 36 -7.28 21.35 -6.42
C MET A 36 -8.10 21.43 -7.72
N SER A 37 -8.41 20.27 -8.29
CA SER A 37 -9.26 20.13 -9.47
C SER A 37 -10.23 18.97 -9.29
N LEU A 38 -11.32 18.93 -10.06
CA LEU A 38 -12.26 17.80 -10.02
C LEU A 38 -11.58 16.48 -10.38
N LEU A 39 -10.67 16.50 -11.35
CA LEU A 39 -9.93 15.31 -11.76
C LEU A 39 -9.05 14.78 -10.62
N THR A 40 -8.25 15.64 -9.98
CA THR A 40 -7.41 15.23 -8.84
C THR A 40 -8.24 14.78 -7.65
N PHE A 41 -9.43 15.36 -7.44
CA PHE A 41 -10.38 14.86 -6.44
C PHE A 41 -10.82 13.42 -6.74
N ILE A 42 -11.28 13.14 -7.97
CA ILE A 42 -11.73 11.80 -8.38
C ILE A 42 -10.59 10.78 -8.24
N ILE A 43 -9.38 11.14 -8.67
CA ILE A 43 -8.19 10.28 -8.54
C ILE A 43 -7.87 10.04 -7.06
N ALA A 44 -7.84 11.08 -6.24
CA ALA A 44 -7.54 10.97 -4.82
C ALA A 44 -8.57 10.07 -4.11
N PHE A 45 -9.85 10.31 -4.34
CA PHE A 45 -10.93 9.50 -3.77
C PHE A 45 -10.83 8.03 -4.20
N GLY A 46 -10.63 7.77 -5.49
CA GLY A 46 -10.46 6.41 -6.02
C GLY A 46 -9.28 5.68 -5.39
N LEU A 47 -8.13 6.36 -5.25
CA LEU A 47 -6.94 5.78 -4.61
C LEU A 47 -7.14 5.51 -3.12
N ILE A 48 -7.82 6.40 -2.38
CA ILE A 48 -8.13 6.19 -0.96
C ILE A 48 -9.02 4.97 -0.80
N VAL A 49 -10.08 4.85 -1.60
CA VAL A 49 -10.99 3.69 -1.57
C VAL A 49 -10.22 2.41 -1.89
N PHE A 50 -9.44 2.40 -2.97
CA PHE A 50 -8.64 1.25 -3.39
C PHE A 50 -7.66 0.80 -2.29
N LEU A 51 -6.86 1.72 -1.74
CA LEU A 51 -5.89 1.40 -0.68
C LEU A 51 -6.57 0.96 0.62
N SER A 52 -7.75 1.52 0.93
CA SER A 52 -8.54 1.11 2.10
C SER A 52 -9.06 -0.32 1.96
N ILE A 53 -9.49 -0.71 0.77
CA ILE A 53 -9.90 -2.09 0.45
C ILE A 53 -8.71 -3.03 0.63
N LEU A 54 -7.54 -2.70 0.08
CA LEU A 54 -6.33 -3.53 0.24
C LEU A 54 -5.94 -3.70 1.72
N ASN A 55 -5.93 -2.62 2.50
CA ASN A 55 -5.62 -2.66 3.92
C ASN A 55 -6.61 -3.54 4.70
N ARG A 56 -7.91 -3.50 4.35
CA ARG A 56 -8.92 -4.38 4.96
C ARG A 56 -8.65 -5.87 4.71
N TYR A 57 -8.08 -6.23 3.56
CA TYR A 57 -7.65 -7.61 3.27
C TYR A 57 -6.22 -7.93 3.73
N GLY A 58 -5.52 -7.01 4.39
CA GLY A 58 -4.14 -7.19 4.83
C GLY A 58 -3.08 -7.09 3.73
N PHE A 59 -3.46 -6.59 2.55
CA PHE A 59 -2.53 -6.39 1.44
C PHE A 59 -1.75 -5.08 1.60
N THR A 60 -0.45 -5.14 1.35
CA THR A 60 0.34 -3.95 1.02
C THR A 60 0.32 -3.73 -0.49
N PRO A 61 0.55 -2.50 -1.01
CA PRO A 61 0.62 -2.26 -2.45
C PRO A 61 1.62 -3.17 -3.17
N MET A 62 2.80 -3.40 -2.56
CA MET A 62 3.80 -4.31 -3.11
C MET A 62 3.29 -5.76 -3.21
N VAL A 63 2.63 -6.26 -2.17
CA VAL A 63 2.05 -7.62 -2.17
C VAL A 63 0.90 -7.71 -3.19
N PHE A 64 0.08 -6.67 -3.29
CA PHE A 64 -0.98 -6.59 -4.30
C PHE A 64 -0.40 -6.69 -5.72
N PHE A 65 0.64 -5.93 -6.06
CA PHE A 65 1.24 -6.02 -7.39
C PHE A 65 1.87 -7.38 -7.68
N ARG A 66 2.45 -8.05 -6.67
CA ARG A 66 2.96 -9.43 -6.82
C ARG A 66 1.82 -10.42 -7.11
N TRP A 67 0.73 -10.32 -6.34
CA TRP A 67 -0.46 -11.14 -6.53
C TRP A 67 -1.11 -10.86 -7.89
N PHE A 68 -1.26 -9.59 -8.26
CA PHE A 68 -1.83 -9.15 -9.52
C PHE A 68 -0.99 -9.60 -10.73
N ARG A 69 0.34 -9.48 -10.65
CA ARG A 69 1.24 -10.02 -11.67
C ARG A 69 1.08 -11.54 -11.80
N SER A 70 0.96 -12.24 -10.67
CA SER A 70 0.72 -13.68 -10.66
C SER A 70 -0.62 -14.05 -11.31
N LEU A 71 -1.65 -13.23 -11.12
CA LEU A 71 -2.96 -13.39 -11.76
C LEU A 71 -2.85 -13.30 -13.30
N ILE A 72 -2.16 -12.26 -13.80
CA ILE A 72 -1.99 -12.04 -15.25
C ILE A 72 -1.10 -13.09 -15.90
N SER A 73 -0.06 -13.58 -15.19
CA SER A 73 0.91 -14.53 -15.76
C SER A 73 0.34 -15.93 -16.01
N GLY A 74 -0.87 -16.23 -15.54
CA GLY A 74 -1.52 -17.54 -15.69
C GLY A 74 -0.90 -18.65 -14.84
N ASN A 75 -1.39 -19.89 -15.04
CA ASN A 75 -1.05 -21.04 -14.19
C ASN A 75 0.36 -21.60 -14.43
N ARG A 76 0.95 -21.36 -15.61
CA ARG A 76 2.28 -21.86 -15.96
C ARG A 76 3.34 -20.81 -15.67
N LYS A 77 4.21 -21.10 -14.70
CA LYS A 77 5.33 -20.24 -14.31
C LYS A 77 6.63 -20.95 -14.71
N LEU A 78 7.33 -20.45 -15.72
CA LEU A 78 8.65 -20.96 -16.08
C LEU A 78 9.66 -20.41 -15.08
N SER A 79 10.29 -21.27 -14.29
CA SER A 79 11.49 -20.90 -13.53
C SER A 79 12.70 -21.11 -14.42
N ILE A 80 13.09 -20.08 -15.17
CA ILE A 80 14.39 -20.08 -15.84
C ILE A 80 15.40 -19.66 -14.77
N PRO A 81 16.35 -20.53 -14.38
CA PRO A 81 17.36 -20.12 -13.41
C PRO A 81 18.27 -19.06 -14.02
N TRP A 82 18.71 -18.11 -13.19
CA TRP A 82 19.43 -16.90 -13.63
C TRP A 82 20.82 -17.18 -14.24
N TRP A 83 21.34 -18.39 -14.08
CA TRP A 83 22.63 -18.81 -14.65
C TRP A 83 22.50 -19.44 -16.05
N MET A 84 21.29 -19.54 -16.61
CA MET A 84 21.05 -20.06 -17.96
C MET A 84 20.83 -18.97 -19.02
N THR A 85 20.94 -17.69 -18.65
CA THR A 85 20.92 -16.53 -19.58
C THR A 85 22.28 -16.23 -20.16
#